data_AF-D4DK76-F1
#
_entry.id   AF-D4DK76-F1
#
_cell.length_a   1.000
_cell.length_b   1.000
_cell.length_c   1.000
_cell.angle_alpha   90.00
_cell.angle_beta   90.00
_cell.angle_gamma   90.00
#
_symmetry.space_group_name_H-M   'P 1'
#
loop_
_entity.id
_entity.type
_entity.pdbx_description
1 polymer ?
#
loop_
_entity_poly.entity_id
_entity_poly.type
_entity_poly.pdbx_seq_one_letter_code
_entity_poly.pdbx_strand_id
1 'polypeptide(L)'
;MANAFSICSLSQDWRAELGTVGTGNLPKTVKDPSWLAITINSVSLGFALISNLSLLLNMARRVRFSVSQPITIGGWYIASALLVGLTVAVPRVTDLHGRQLTQAYYYAIMAAAIYFFVSSLLLVTVYGANTGRYSKHFHLTTSQRSLMLQTILYMMYLLIGAAIFSRVENWSYLDALYWADFTLLTNGIGDLAPATHLGRSLLFPFAVGGILTLGLVVMSIRSMMIERARTQLTARTTEKTRKLVTEQLQSGDIKKRMLQPLANQDNSLSDKELQQEEFQLMHRIHKTCAWQLRWLSLLISAFAWAILWLVGSVAFWLAERDAGWTYFTSLYFAYVNLLTIGYGDVVLGQSWGKPFFVLWSLLAVPTTTILISSMGDTVAKLFHDATIFAGDLTLFPHETGIKNRLFSFIHGMVESLRHRGRHTEYISGQPISDHPHTYHSASMENLTPQHPEYQDGALRDAALFPRYLPQMRNYPMRKGLAVY
;
A
#
# COMPACT_ATOMS: atom_id res chain seq x y z
N MET A 1 -14.03 1.06 7.89
CA MET A 1 -13.87 2.52 8.02
C MET A 1 -15.21 3.25 7.92
N ALA A 2 -15.93 3.22 6.79
CA ALA A 2 -17.22 3.93 6.66
C ALA A 2 -18.25 3.61 7.76
N ASN A 3 -18.46 2.33 8.10
CA ASN A 3 -19.34 1.95 9.22
C ASN A 3 -18.84 2.48 10.56
N ALA A 4 -17.53 2.50 10.78
CA ALA A 4 -16.96 3.02 12.02
C ALA A 4 -17.24 4.52 12.16
N PHE A 5 -17.07 5.28 11.08
CA PHE A 5 -17.42 6.71 11.06
C PHE A 5 -18.92 6.95 11.18
N SER A 6 -19.75 6.08 10.58
CA SER A 6 -21.20 6.11 10.79
C SER A 6 -21.56 5.85 12.26
N ILE A 7 -20.89 4.90 12.95
CA ILE A 7 -21.04 4.70 14.40
C ILE A 7 -20.58 5.95 15.17
N CYS A 8 -19.46 6.56 14.78
CA CYS A 8 -18.97 7.80 15.40
C CYS A 8 -19.99 8.93 15.27
N SER A 9 -20.65 9.04 14.12
CA SER A 9 -21.70 10.05 13.91
C SER A 9 -22.96 9.82 14.75
N LEU A 10 -23.19 8.61 15.26
CA LEU A 10 -24.30 8.28 16.16
C LEU A 10 -23.95 8.48 17.64
N SER A 11 -22.65 8.61 17.95
CA SER A 11 -22.16 8.61 19.33
C SER A 11 -22.47 9.90 20.11
N GLN A 12 -22.68 11.00 19.40
CA GLN A 12 -22.90 12.34 19.97
C GLN A 12 -23.88 13.13 19.11
N ASP A 13 -24.55 14.09 19.73
CA ASP A 13 -25.37 15.07 19.02
C ASP A 13 -24.50 15.92 18.09
N TRP A 14 -25.09 16.42 17.01
CA TRP A 14 -24.40 17.11 15.92
C TRP A 14 -24.20 18.60 16.20
N ARG A 15 -24.76 19.13 17.29
CA ARG A 15 -24.72 20.55 17.66
C ARG A 15 -24.24 20.77 19.10
N ALA A 16 -23.41 21.79 19.30
CA ALA A 16 -22.95 22.26 20.60
C ALA A 16 -23.02 23.80 20.70
N GLU A 17 -23.15 24.35 21.92
CA GLU A 17 -23.21 25.80 22.17
C GLU A 17 -21.83 26.48 21.99
N LEU A 18 -21.78 27.70 21.42
CA LEU A 18 -20.56 28.52 21.40
C LEU A 18 -20.19 28.93 22.83
N GLY A 19 -19.00 28.57 23.30
CA GLY A 19 -18.46 29.04 24.60
C GLY A 19 -17.82 27.97 25.48
N THR A 20 -17.89 26.68 25.13
CA THR A 20 -17.16 25.61 25.85
C THR A 20 -15.79 25.30 25.24
N VAL A 21 -15.21 26.27 24.52
CA VAL A 21 -13.88 26.14 23.91
C VAL A 21 -12.85 26.47 24.98
N GLY A 22 -12.12 25.45 25.46
CA GLY A 22 -10.90 25.63 26.27
C GLY A 22 -11.03 25.46 27.79
N THR A 23 -12.19 25.14 28.36
CA THR A 23 -12.36 25.04 29.84
C THR A 23 -12.35 23.63 30.42
N GLY A 24 -11.90 22.62 29.69
CA GLY A 24 -11.81 21.23 30.21
C GLY A 24 -13.15 20.59 30.57
N ASN A 25 -14.28 21.29 30.36
CA ASN A 25 -15.62 20.77 30.53
C ASN A 25 -16.14 20.23 29.21
N LEU A 26 -16.81 19.06 29.27
CA LEU A 26 -17.53 18.46 28.16
C LEU A 26 -18.40 19.54 27.47
N PRO A 27 -18.30 19.71 26.14
CA PRO A 27 -19.17 20.64 25.44
C PRO A 27 -20.61 20.27 25.75
N LYS A 28 -21.41 21.24 26.24
CA LYS A 28 -22.84 21.01 26.49
C LYS A 28 -23.49 20.78 25.13
N THR A 29 -23.70 19.50 24.79
CA THR A 29 -24.33 19.13 23.52
C THR A 29 -25.82 19.47 23.59
N VAL A 30 -26.33 20.06 22.51
CA VAL A 30 -27.75 20.36 22.39
C VAL A 30 -28.40 19.14 21.78
N LYS A 31 -29.34 18.53 22.51
CA LYS A 31 -30.03 17.33 22.07
C LYS A 31 -30.74 17.57 20.73
N ASP A 32 -30.39 16.78 19.73
CA ASP A 32 -31.01 16.88 18.42
C ASP A 32 -32.43 16.30 18.39
N PRO A 33 -33.30 16.74 17.46
CA PRO A 33 -34.60 16.12 17.29
C PRO A 33 -34.44 14.63 17.06
N SER A 34 -35.09 13.81 17.89
CA SER A 34 -34.91 12.35 17.96
C SER A 34 -35.11 11.65 16.61
N TRP A 35 -36.05 12.17 15.81
CA TRP A 35 -36.40 11.63 14.48
C TRP A 35 -35.35 11.93 13.41
N LEU A 36 -34.61 13.02 13.55
CA LEU A 36 -33.72 13.52 12.51
C LEU A 36 -32.31 12.90 12.65
N ALA A 37 -31.68 13.03 13.81
CA ALA A 37 -30.29 12.58 13.99
C ALA A 37 -30.17 11.08 14.31
N ILE A 38 -31.00 10.53 15.20
CA ILE A 38 -30.82 9.16 15.71
C ILE A 38 -31.49 8.14 14.78
N THR A 39 -32.74 8.38 14.37
CA THR A 39 -33.51 7.40 13.59
C THR A 39 -32.96 7.23 12.17
N ILE A 40 -32.77 8.31 11.41
CA ILE A 40 -32.30 8.23 10.01
C ILE A 40 -30.87 7.70 9.94
N ASN A 41 -29.99 8.18 10.81
CA ASN A 41 -28.60 7.72 10.85
C ASN A 41 -28.51 6.24 11.24
N SER A 42 -29.29 5.78 12.23
CA SER A 42 -29.34 4.36 12.62
C SER A 42 -29.89 3.47 11.49
N VAL A 43 -30.90 3.94 10.75
CA VAL A 43 -31.42 3.25 9.57
C VAL A 43 -30.34 3.15 8.48
N SER A 44 -29.60 4.23 8.24
CA SER A 44 -28.48 4.25 7.28
C SER A 44 -27.39 3.23 7.65
N LEU A 45 -27.05 3.14 8.94
CA LEU A 45 -26.09 2.16 9.46
C LEU A 45 -26.62 0.72 9.29
N GLY A 46 -27.92 0.50 9.52
CA GLY A 46 -28.57 -0.80 9.28
C GLY A 46 -28.40 -1.29 7.83
N PHE A 47 -28.70 -0.44 6.85
CA PHE A 47 -28.46 -0.74 5.44
C PHE A 47 -26.98 -1.00 5.14
N ALA A 48 -26.08 -0.21 5.71
CA ALA A 48 -24.64 -0.41 5.53
C ALA A 48 -24.16 -1.74 6.13
N LEU A 49 -24.65 -2.15 7.30
CA LEU A 49 -24.29 -3.43 7.93
C LEU A 49 -24.78 -4.62 7.10
N ILE A 50 -26.02 -4.58 6.61
CA ILE A 50 -26.57 -5.60 5.71
C ILE A 50 -25.72 -5.70 4.42
N SER A 51 -25.31 -4.55 3.87
CA SER A 51 -24.47 -4.49 2.67
C SER A 51 -23.10 -5.12 2.87
N ASN A 52 -22.45 -4.86 4.02
CA ASN A 52 -21.17 -5.44 4.37
C ASN A 52 -21.28 -6.95 4.66
N LEU A 53 -22.35 -7.37 5.34
CA LEU A 53 -22.61 -8.80 5.58
C LEU A 53 -22.81 -9.55 4.25
N SER A 54 -23.61 -8.98 3.34
CA SER A 54 -23.79 -9.51 1.98
C SER A 54 -22.44 -9.67 1.27
N LEU A 55 -21.58 -8.65 1.33
CA LEU A 55 -20.26 -8.69 0.69
C LEU A 55 -19.35 -9.77 1.30
N LEU A 56 -19.31 -9.86 2.64
CA LEU A 56 -18.53 -10.88 3.33
C LEU A 56 -19.02 -12.30 3.00
N LEU A 57 -20.34 -12.52 2.97
CA LEU A 57 -20.92 -13.81 2.59
C LEU A 57 -20.61 -14.17 1.14
N ASN A 58 -20.51 -13.18 0.25
CA ASN A 58 -20.09 -13.41 -1.12
C ASN A 58 -18.61 -13.77 -1.24
N MET A 59 -17.74 -13.11 -0.48
CA MET A 59 -16.31 -13.45 -0.39
C MET A 59 -16.11 -14.84 0.22
N ALA A 60 -16.96 -15.24 1.17
CA ALA A 60 -17.00 -16.57 1.77
C ALA A 60 -17.66 -17.64 0.87
N ARG A 61 -18.05 -17.29 -0.37
CA ARG A 61 -18.76 -18.16 -1.32
C ARG A 61 -20.07 -18.76 -0.77
N ARG A 62 -20.67 -18.13 0.24
CA ARG A 62 -21.98 -18.50 0.80
C ARG A 62 -23.12 -17.91 -0.02
N VAL A 63 -22.93 -16.73 -0.61
CA VAL A 63 -23.92 -16.04 -1.45
C VAL A 63 -23.35 -15.81 -2.86
N ARG A 64 -24.19 -16.01 -3.88
CA ARG A 64 -23.81 -15.82 -5.30
C ARG A 64 -23.54 -14.35 -5.62
N PHE A 65 -22.58 -14.10 -6.51
CA PHE A 65 -22.20 -12.75 -6.96
C PHE A 65 -23.41 -11.94 -7.46
N SER A 66 -24.26 -12.53 -8.30
CA SER A 66 -25.44 -11.86 -8.86
C SER A 66 -26.46 -11.40 -7.82
N VAL A 67 -26.49 -12.02 -6.64
CA VAL A 67 -27.42 -11.66 -5.55
C VAL A 67 -26.76 -10.67 -4.58
N SER A 68 -25.50 -10.92 -4.23
CA SER A 68 -24.80 -10.11 -3.23
C SER A 68 -24.48 -8.70 -3.74
N GLN A 69 -24.02 -8.56 -4.98
CA GLN A 69 -23.52 -7.29 -5.49
C GLN A 69 -24.61 -6.20 -5.56
N PRO A 70 -25.83 -6.47 -6.06
CA PRO A 70 -26.92 -5.48 -6.01
C PRO A 70 -27.31 -5.08 -4.59
N ILE A 71 -27.33 -6.03 -3.64
CA ILE A 71 -27.63 -5.76 -2.22
C ILE A 71 -26.57 -4.82 -1.64
N THR A 72 -25.29 -5.12 -1.88
CA THR A 72 -24.18 -4.32 -1.34
C THR A 72 -24.12 -2.92 -1.96
N ILE A 73 -24.20 -2.81 -3.29
CA ILE A 73 -24.17 -1.52 -3.99
C ILE A 73 -25.39 -0.68 -3.61
N GLY A 74 -26.58 -1.28 -3.68
CA GLY A 74 -27.83 -0.61 -3.36
C GLY A 74 -27.87 -0.12 -1.92
N GLY A 75 -27.52 -0.98 -0.96
CA GLY A 75 -27.57 -0.61 0.46
C GLY A 75 -26.52 0.44 0.85
N TRP A 76 -25.32 0.43 0.26
CA TRP A 76 -24.34 1.52 0.48
C TRP A 76 -24.75 2.83 -0.19
N TYR A 77 -25.39 2.81 -1.38
CA TYR A 77 -25.95 4.04 -1.96
C TYR A 77 -27.11 4.59 -1.14
N ILE A 78 -28.01 3.74 -0.64
CA ILE A 78 -29.09 4.14 0.27
C ILE A 78 -28.50 4.76 1.54
N ALA A 79 -27.52 4.10 2.17
CA ALA A 79 -26.85 4.63 3.35
C ALA A 79 -26.19 5.99 3.09
N SER A 80 -25.48 6.13 1.97
CA SER A 80 -24.87 7.40 1.55
C SER A 80 -25.92 8.49 1.31
N ALA A 81 -27.00 8.19 0.57
CA ALA A 81 -28.06 9.15 0.27
C ALA A 81 -28.79 9.62 1.53
N LEU A 82 -29.06 8.72 2.48
CA LEU A 82 -29.65 9.07 3.77
C LEU A 82 -28.73 10.00 4.58
N LEU A 83 -27.43 9.69 4.65
CA LEU A 83 -26.47 10.54 5.36
C LEU A 83 -26.28 11.90 4.69
N VAL A 84 -26.20 11.97 3.35
CA VAL A 84 -26.14 13.25 2.61
C VAL A 84 -27.42 14.06 2.82
N GLY A 85 -28.59 13.42 2.73
CA GLY A 85 -29.86 14.08 3.00
C GLY A 85 -29.91 14.67 4.40
N LEU A 86 -29.39 13.93 5.38
CA LEU A 86 -29.33 14.35 6.77
C LEU A 86 -28.36 15.52 6.99
N THR A 87 -27.14 15.45 6.45
CA THR A 87 -26.14 16.52 6.60
C THR A 87 -26.53 17.81 5.89
N VAL A 88 -27.33 17.73 4.83
CA VAL A 88 -27.93 18.87 4.11
C VAL A 88 -29.13 19.44 4.85
N ALA A 89 -29.94 18.60 5.50
CA ALA A 89 -31.14 19.02 6.22
C ALA A 89 -30.82 19.72 7.55
N VAL A 90 -29.85 19.23 8.33
CA VAL A 90 -29.54 19.74 9.68
C VAL A 90 -29.28 21.26 9.70
N PRO A 91 -28.39 21.82 8.86
CA PRO A 91 -28.13 23.27 8.86
C PRO A 91 -29.30 24.12 8.37
N ARG A 92 -30.27 23.53 7.66
CA ARG A 92 -31.43 24.25 7.08
C ARG A 92 -32.64 24.24 8.01
N VAL A 93 -32.84 23.14 8.73
CA VAL A 93 -33.99 22.94 9.61
C VAL A 93 -33.72 23.47 11.02
N THR A 94 -32.45 23.51 11.42
CA THR A 94 -32.08 23.93 12.78
C THR A 94 -31.29 25.24 12.75
N ASP A 95 -31.70 26.17 13.60
CA ASP A 95 -31.02 27.45 13.74
C ASP A 95 -29.64 27.25 14.42
N LEU A 96 -28.62 27.78 13.73
CA LEU A 96 -27.20 27.74 14.09
C LEU A 96 -26.74 29.01 14.83
N HIS A 97 -27.62 29.98 15.09
CA HIS A 97 -27.26 31.19 15.84
C HIS A 97 -26.64 30.85 17.21
N GLY A 98 -25.33 31.10 17.34
CA GLY A 98 -24.56 30.81 18.55
C GLY A 98 -24.22 29.33 18.78
N ARG A 99 -24.27 28.46 17.76
CA ARG A 99 -23.96 27.02 17.87
C ARG A 99 -22.91 26.59 16.85
N GLN A 100 -22.06 25.63 17.23
CA GLN A 100 -21.09 24.98 16.33
C GLN A 100 -21.47 23.53 16.04
N LEU A 101 -21.03 23.05 14.88
CA LEU A 101 -21.19 21.65 14.48
C LEU A 101 -20.12 20.80 15.17
N THR A 102 -20.54 19.66 15.72
CA THR A 102 -19.64 18.76 16.43
C THR A 102 -18.87 17.84 15.48
N GLN A 103 -17.87 17.14 16.01
CA GLN A 103 -17.10 16.13 15.28
C GLN A 103 -18.00 15.04 14.63
N ALA A 104 -19.13 14.70 15.28
CA ALA A 104 -20.07 13.67 14.80
C ALA A 104 -20.66 14.01 13.42
N TYR A 105 -20.97 15.29 13.18
CA TYR A 105 -21.47 15.78 11.89
C TYR A 105 -20.46 15.52 10.77
N TYR A 106 -19.18 15.80 11.02
CA TYR A 106 -18.12 15.59 10.02
C TYR A 106 -17.82 14.11 9.78
N TYR A 107 -17.92 13.26 10.80
CA TYR A 107 -17.87 11.80 10.62
C TYR A 107 -19.01 11.28 9.72
N ALA A 108 -20.21 11.87 9.79
CA ALA A 108 -21.31 11.51 8.90
C ALA A 108 -21.00 11.87 7.43
N ILE A 109 -20.44 13.06 7.18
CA ILE A 109 -20.01 13.48 5.83
C ILE A 109 -18.96 12.53 5.27
N MET A 110 -17.92 12.21 6.06
CA MET A 110 -16.87 11.30 5.64
C MET A 110 -17.40 9.88 5.38
N ALA A 111 -18.28 9.37 6.25
CA ALA A 111 -18.93 8.08 6.04
C ALA A 111 -19.72 8.06 4.73
N ALA A 112 -20.53 9.09 4.47
CA ALA A 112 -21.31 9.23 3.25
C ALA A 112 -20.44 9.26 1.99
N ALA A 113 -19.33 10.01 2.02
CA ALA A 113 -18.37 10.09 0.93
C ALA A 113 -17.69 8.74 0.66
N ILE A 114 -17.26 8.02 1.71
CA ILE A 114 -16.63 6.71 1.55
C ILE A 114 -17.64 5.69 1.00
N TYR A 115 -18.89 5.66 1.51
CA TYR A 115 -19.92 4.78 0.97
C TYR A 115 -20.17 5.05 -0.51
N PHE A 116 -20.31 6.32 -0.90
CA PHE A 116 -20.52 6.72 -2.29
C PHE A 116 -19.36 6.28 -3.19
N PHE A 117 -18.13 6.56 -2.78
CA PHE A 117 -16.93 6.25 -3.55
C PHE A 117 -16.74 4.73 -3.71
N VAL A 118 -16.86 3.98 -2.62
CA VAL A 118 -16.70 2.51 -2.66
C VAL A 118 -17.84 1.85 -3.45
N SER A 119 -19.08 2.33 -3.33
CA SER A 119 -20.19 1.88 -4.19
C SER A 119 -19.94 2.14 -5.66
N SER A 120 -19.41 3.32 -6.00
CA SER A 120 -19.08 3.69 -7.38
C SER A 120 -18.00 2.79 -7.96
N LEU A 121 -16.93 2.51 -7.20
CA LEU A 121 -15.89 1.58 -7.59
C LEU A 121 -16.43 0.15 -7.76
N LEU A 122 -17.30 -0.30 -6.87
CA LEU A 122 -17.89 -1.63 -6.94
C LEU A 122 -18.84 -1.73 -8.15
N LEU A 123 -19.58 -0.67 -8.47
CA LEU A 123 -20.43 -0.59 -9.65
C LEU A 123 -19.61 -0.74 -10.95
N VAL A 124 -18.48 -0.02 -11.06
CA VAL A 124 -17.55 -0.16 -12.19
C VAL A 124 -17.01 -1.59 -12.29
N THR A 125 -16.70 -2.21 -11.14
CA THR A 125 -16.21 -3.59 -11.08
C THR A 125 -17.28 -4.59 -11.55
N VAL A 126 -18.53 -4.43 -11.11
CA VAL A 126 -19.66 -5.29 -11.53
C VAL A 126 -19.97 -5.10 -13.01
N TYR A 127 -19.95 -3.87 -13.50
CA TYR A 127 -20.10 -3.59 -14.92
C TYR A 127 -18.99 -4.27 -15.75
N GLY A 128 -17.74 -4.19 -15.29
CA GLY A 128 -16.61 -4.91 -15.90
C GLY A 128 -16.75 -6.44 -15.86
N ALA A 129 -17.31 -6.97 -14.77
CA ALA A 129 -17.56 -8.41 -14.63
C ALA A 129 -18.70 -8.90 -15.54
N ASN A 130 -19.71 -8.05 -15.79
CA ASN A 130 -20.81 -8.36 -16.70
C ASN A 130 -20.41 -8.25 -18.17
N THR A 131 -19.48 -7.35 -18.52
CA THR A 131 -18.91 -7.23 -19.87
C THR A 131 -17.82 -8.27 -20.17
N GLY A 132 -17.54 -9.18 -19.24
CA GLY A 132 -16.57 -10.27 -19.40
C GLY A 132 -15.11 -9.83 -19.24
N ARG A 133 -14.83 -8.60 -18.81
CA ARG A 133 -13.48 -8.09 -18.56
C ARG A 133 -12.90 -8.62 -17.24
N TYR A 134 -13.75 -8.89 -16.25
CA TYR A 134 -13.36 -9.45 -14.95
C TYR A 134 -14.09 -10.75 -14.66
N SER A 135 -13.48 -11.61 -13.84
CA SER A 135 -14.15 -12.81 -13.35
C SER A 135 -15.19 -12.44 -12.28
N LYS A 136 -16.33 -13.15 -12.28
CA LYS A 136 -17.40 -12.98 -11.27
C LYS A 136 -17.05 -13.64 -9.92
N HIS A 137 -15.84 -14.19 -9.79
CA HIS A 137 -15.38 -14.88 -8.59
C HIS A 137 -14.25 -14.10 -7.94
N PHE A 138 -14.41 -13.77 -6.65
CA PHE A 138 -13.36 -13.14 -5.86
C PHE A 138 -12.26 -14.16 -5.52
N HIS A 139 -11.23 -14.24 -6.36
CA HIS A 139 -10.01 -15.00 -6.09
C HIS A 139 -9.07 -14.15 -5.21
N LEU A 140 -9.44 -14.00 -3.95
CA LEU A 140 -8.62 -13.26 -3.00
C LEU A 140 -7.41 -14.10 -2.58
N THR A 141 -6.23 -13.49 -2.61
CA THR A 141 -5.02 -14.11 -2.05
C THR A 141 -5.13 -14.21 -0.53
N THR A 142 -4.35 -15.11 0.08
CA THR A 142 -4.32 -15.26 1.54
C THR A 142 -3.96 -13.93 2.21
N SER A 143 -3.02 -13.18 1.64
CA SER A 143 -2.62 -11.85 2.13
C SER A 143 -3.77 -10.83 2.05
N GLN A 144 -4.58 -10.86 1.00
CA GLN A 144 -5.75 -9.97 0.87
C GLN A 144 -6.83 -10.27 1.92
N ARG A 145 -7.12 -11.56 2.17
CA ARG A 145 -8.11 -11.98 3.19
C ARG A 145 -7.63 -11.61 4.59
N SER A 146 -6.35 -11.88 4.88
CA SER A 146 -5.72 -11.53 6.15
C SER A 146 -5.77 -10.03 6.38
N LEU A 147 -5.39 -9.22 5.39
CA LEU A 147 -5.44 -7.76 5.47
C LEU A 147 -6.85 -7.24 5.76
N MET A 148 -7.87 -7.81 5.11
CA MET A 148 -9.26 -7.41 5.36
C MET A 148 -9.68 -7.71 6.81
N LEU A 149 -9.39 -8.91 7.32
CA LEU A 149 -9.73 -9.26 8.70
C LEU A 149 -8.96 -8.42 9.72
N GLN A 150 -7.66 -8.22 9.51
CA GLN A 150 -6.82 -7.41 10.40
C GLN A 150 -7.28 -5.95 10.45
N THR A 151 -7.66 -5.36 9.31
CA THR A 151 -8.18 -3.97 9.28
C THR A 151 -9.55 -3.84 9.93
N ILE A 152 -10.42 -4.86 9.84
CA ILE A 152 -11.68 -4.91 10.59
C ILE A 152 -11.40 -5.01 12.09
N LEU A 153 -10.51 -5.91 12.51
CA LEU A 153 -10.11 -6.09 13.91
C LEU A 153 -9.49 -4.80 14.49
N TYR A 154 -8.59 -4.15 13.76
CA TYR A 154 -7.99 -2.88 14.16
C TYR A 154 -9.05 -1.79 14.36
N MET A 155 -10.01 -1.67 13.44
CA MET A 155 -11.09 -0.69 13.57
C MET A 155 -12.01 -0.97 14.78
N MET A 156 -12.35 -2.24 15.04
CA MET A 156 -13.12 -2.61 16.22
C MET A 156 -12.33 -2.33 17.50
N TYR A 157 -11.03 -2.64 17.52
CA TYR A 157 -10.14 -2.38 18.63
C TYR A 157 -10.08 -0.89 18.97
N LEU A 158 -9.96 -0.04 17.96
CA LEU A 158 -9.95 1.41 18.08
C LEU A 158 -11.29 1.95 18.64
N LEU A 159 -12.43 1.48 18.13
CA LEU A 159 -13.76 1.90 18.61
C LEU A 159 -14.05 1.45 20.06
N ILE A 160 -13.63 0.24 20.42
CA ILE A 160 -13.79 -0.31 21.78
C ILE A 160 -12.86 0.42 22.75
N GLY A 161 -11.61 0.66 22.37
CA GLY A 161 -10.65 1.45 23.15
C GLY A 161 -11.21 2.84 23.47
N ALA A 162 -11.69 3.54 22.44
CA ALA A 162 -12.34 4.84 22.62
C ALA A 162 -13.53 4.78 23.58
N ALA A 163 -14.35 3.73 23.50
CA ALA A 163 -15.50 3.55 24.40
C ALA A 163 -15.06 3.39 25.86
N ILE A 164 -14.03 2.58 26.11
CA ILE A 164 -13.48 2.36 27.45
C ILE A 164 -12.90 3.66 28.01
N PHE A 165 -11.98 4.30 27.28
CA PHE A 165 -11.29 5.50 27.76
C PHE A 165 -12.21 6.72 27.89
N SER A 166 -13.26 6.84 27.05
CA SER A 166 -14.28 7.89 27.21
C SER A 166 -14.99 7.81 28.57
N ARG A 167 -15.23 6.60 29.08
CA ARG A 167 -15.90 6.39 30.37
C ARG A 167 -14.95 6.49 31.56
N VAL A 168 -13.71 6.06 31.38
CA VAL A 168 -12.69 6.07 32.45
C VAL A 168 -12.18 7.48 32.72
N GLU A 169 -11.89 8.25 31.66
CA GLU A 169 -11.30 9.59 31.75
C GLU A 169 -12.34 10.72 31.64
N ASN A 170 -13.63 10.38 31.52
CA ASN A 170 -14.74 11.31 31.30
C ASN A 170 -14.55 12.20 30.06
N TRP A 171 -13.89 11.68 29.03
CA TRP A 171 -13.76 12.36 27.75
C TRP A 171 -15.00 12.18 26.88
N SER A 172 -15.22 13.15 26.00
CA SER A 172 -16.08 12.98 24.83
C SER A 172 -15.63 11.74 24.04
N TYR A 173 -16.59 10.87 23.65
CA TYR A 173 -16.28 9.64 22.90
C TYR A 173 -15.42 9.88 21.66
N LEU A 174 -15.68 10.97 20.92
CA LEU A 174 -14.93 11.30 19.71
C LEU A 174 -13.54 11.86 20.01
N ASP A 175 -13.37 12.55 21.13
CA ASP A 175 -12.04 12.97 21.59
C ASP A 175 -11.23 11.76 22.10
N ALA A 176 -11.88 10.80 22.78
CA ALA A 176 -11.25 9.53 23.16
C ALA A 176 -10.87 8.69 21.93
N LEU A 177 -11.66 8.74 20.86
CA LEU A 177 -11.36 8.09 19.58
C LEU A 177 -10.15 8.71 18.90
N TYR A 178 -10.10 10.03 18.84
CA TYR A 178 -8.97 10.79 18.35
C TYR A 178 -7.69 10.46 19.15
N TRP A 179 -7.78 10.47 20.48
CA TRP A 179 -6.67 10.09 21.36
C TRP A 179 -6.22 8.64 21.14
N ALA A 180 -7.18 7.71 21.01
CA ALA A 180 -6.90 6.30 20.76
C ALA A 180 -6.13 6.14 19.44
N ASP A 181 -6.55 6.82 18.37
CA ASP A 181 -5.85 6.82 17.08
C ASP A 181 -4.40 7.31 17.24
N PHE A 182 -4.18 8.46 17.90
CA PHE A 182 -2.85 9.00 18.19
C PHE A 182 -1.95 8.03 18.96
N THR A 183 -2.53 7.34 19.94
CA THR A 183 -1.82 6.37 20.78
C THR A 183 -1.44 5.13 19.98
N LEU A 184 -2.37 4.57 19.20
CA LEU A 184 -2.14 3.35 18.44
C LEU A 184 -1.19 3.56 17.26
N LEU A 185 -1.19 4.75 16.66
CA LEU A 185 -0.28 5.14 15.60
C LEU A 185 1.10 5.56 16.11
N THR A 186 1.34 5.53 17.42
CA THR A 186 2.61 5.91 18.07
C THR A 186 3.01 7.37 17.85
N ASN A 187 2.07 8.23 17.45
CA ASN A 187 2.32 9.66 17.27
C ASN A 187 2.44 10.38 18.62
N GLY A 188 1.48 10.16 19.52
CA GLY A 188 1.57 10.63 20.91
C GLY A 188 1.71 12.14 21.13
N ILE A 189 0.91 12.98 20.45
CA ILE A 189 0.90 14.46 20.61
C ILE A 189 0.77 14.90 22.08
N GLY A 190 0.07 14.13 22.91
CA GLY A 190 0.00 14.37 24.36
C GLY A 190 -0.98 15.47 24.79
N ASP A 191 -1.83 15.95 23.89
CA ASP A 191 -2.91 16.90 24.18
C ASP A 191 -4.01 16.29 25.06
N LEU A 192 -4.31 15.01 24.81
CA LEU A 192 -5.13 14.15 25.67
C LEU A 192 -4.25 13.02 26.21
N ALA A 193 -4.31 12.76 27.51
CA ALA A 193 -3.55 11.69 28.14
C ALA A 193 -4.27 11.17 29.39
N PRO A 194 -4.30 9.84 29.64
CA PRO A 194 -4.95 9.28 30.81
C PRO A 194 -4.38 9.86 32.11
N ALA A 195 -5.23 10.53 32.87
CA ALA A 195 -4.87 11.13 34.15
C ALA A 195 -5.19 10.17 35.31
N THR A 196 -6.21 9.32 35.16
CA THR A 196 -6.62 8.40 36.21
C THR A 196 -5.66 7.22 36.35
N HIS A 197 -5.54 6.68 37.57
CA HIS A 197 -4.73 5.48 37.82
C HIS A 197 -5.23 4.30 36.98
N LEU A 198 -6.55 4.12 36.89
CA LEU A 198 -7.17 3.06 36.11
C LEU A 198 -6.91 3.24 34.60
N GLY A 199 -7.05 4.45 34.07
CA GLY A 199 -6.73 4.73 32.66
C GLY A 199 -5.27 4.49 32.33
N ARG A 200 -4.33 4.90 33.20
CA ARG A 200 -2.89 4.59 33.05
C ARG A 200 -2.60 3.09 33.12
N SER A 201 -3.29 2.34 33.98
CA SER A 201 -3.15 0.88 34.03
C SER A 201 -3.68 0.20 32.77
N LEU A 202 -4.84 0.64 32.25
CA LEU A 202 -5.43 0.10 31.03
C LEU A 202 -4.63 0.48 29.77
N LEU A 203 -3.88 1.57 29.81
CA LEU A 203 -3.03 2.02 28.70
C LEU A 203 -1.99 0.96 28.31
N PHE A 204 -1.38 0.25 29.27
CA PHE A 204 -0.35 -0.74 28.99
C PHE A 204 -0.85 -1.86 28.04
N PRO A 205 -1.90 -2.64 28.38
CA PRO A 205 -2.41 -3.65 27.46
C PRO A 205 -3.05 -3.05 26.21
N PHE A 206 -3.63 -1.84 26.29
CA PHE A 206 -4.23 -1.17 25.14
C PHE A 206 -3.19 -0.77 24.08
N ALA A 207 -2.11 -0.13 24.49
CA ALA A 207 -1.04 0.29 23.59
C ALA A 207 -0.35 -0.93 22.97
N VAL A 208 -0.02 -1.96 23.78
CA VAL A 208 0.62 -3.17 23.27
C VAL A 208 -0.26 -3.89 22.25
N GLY A 209 -1.55 -4.12 22.56
CA GLY A 209 -2.46 -4.79 21.65
C GLY A 209 -2.68 -4.02 20.35
N GLY A 210 -2.86 -2.70 20.44
CA GLY A 210 -3.08 -1.87 19.26
C GLY A 210 -1.84 -1.71 18.38
N ILE A 211 -0.65 -1.50 18.96
CA ILE A 211 0.61 -1.43 18.21
C ILE A 211 0.91 -2.77 17.54
N LEU A 212 0.66 -3.90 18.22
CA LEU A 212 0.82 -5.23 17.62
C LEU A 212 -0.13 -5.44 16.43
N THR A 213 -1.42 -5.10 16.58
CA THR A 213 -2.37 -5.22 15.47
C THR A 213 -2.03 -4.30 14.31
N LEU A 214 -1.56 -3.08 14.57
CA LEU A 214 -1.04 -2.17 13.54
C LEU A 214 0.17 -2.78 12.82
N GLY A 215 1.13 -3.34 13.55
CA GLY A 215 2.31 -4.03 12.99
C GLY A 215 1.92 -5.20 12.08
N LEU A 216 0.89 -5.98 12.45
CA LEU A 216 0.37 -7.07 11.62
C LEU A 216 -0.27 -6.56 10.33
N VAL A 217 -1.05 -5.47 10.40
CA VAL A 217 -1.63 -4.82 9.22
C VAL A 217 -0.51 -4.37 8.29
N VAL A 218 0.48 -3.67 8.83
CA VAL A 218 1.65 -3.18 8.11
C VAL A 218 2.42 -4.32 7.43
N MET A 219 2.68 -5.42 8.14
CA MET A 219 3.36 -6.60 7.60
C MET A 219 2.56 -7.28 6.47
N SER A 220 1.24 -7.33 6.60
CA SER A 220 0.35 -7.89 5.58
C SER A 220 0.29 -7.02 4.33
N ILE A 221 0.31 -5.69 4.49
CA ILE A 221 0.40 -4.74 3.37
C ILE A 221 1.72 -4.93 2.62
N ARG A 222 2.84 -5.03 3.35
CA ARG A 222 4.15 -5.33 2.76
C ARG A 222 4.12 -6.66 2.00
N SER A 223 3.58 -7.71 2.61
CA SER A 223 3.47 -9.03 1.98
C SER A 223 2.63 -9.00 0.69
N MET A 224 1.48 -8.32 0.71
CA MET A 224 0.62 -8.14 -0.46
C MET A 224 1.33 -7.35 -1.57
N MET A 225 2.10 -6.32 -1.22
CA MET A 225 2.87 -5.54 -2.18
C MET A 225 3.93 -6.40 -2.86
N ILE A 226 4.68 -7.19 -2.08
CA ILE A 226 5.69 -8.10 -2.60
C ILE A 226 5.05 -9.15 -3.51
N GLU A 227 3.91 -9.72 -3.12
CA GLU A 227 3.14 -10.67 -3.93
C GLU A 227 2.77 -10.07 -5.29
N ARG A 228 2.19 -8.85 -5.30
CA ARG A 228 1.85 -8.13 -6.54
C ARG A 228 3.09 -7.85 -7.40
N ALA A 229 4.19 -7.42 -6.79
CA ALA A 229 5.43 -7.14 -7.50
C ALA A 229 5.98 -8.41 -8.17
N ARG A 230 5.96 -9.55 -7.47
CA ARG A 230 6.36 -10.86 -8.03
C ARG A 230 5.50 -11.26 -9.22
N THR A 231 4.18 -11.15 -9.13
CA THR A 231 3.27 -11.49 -10.24
C THR A 231 3.47 -10.58 -11.45
N GLN A 232 3.69 -9.28 -11.23
CA GLN A 232 3.97 -8.36 -12.33
C GLN A 232 5.33 -8.64 -12.98
N LEU A 233 6.35 -8.99 -12.19
CA LEU A 233 7.67 -9.37 -12.70
C LEU A 233 7.61 -10.61 -13.57
N THR A 234 6.94 -11.67 -13.11
CA THR A 234 6.81 -12.90 -13.89
C THR A 234 6.04 -12.66 -15.18
N ALA A 235 4.90 -11.94 -15.13
CA ALA A 235 4.12 -11.62 -16.32
C ALA A 235 4.92 -10.83 -17.38
N ARG A 236 5.62 -9.77 -16.96
CA ARG A 236 6.45 -8.96 -17.85
C ARG A 236 7.63 -9.75 -18.42
N THR A 237 8.25 -10.61 -17.60
CA THR A 237 9.36 -11.45 -18.05
C THR A 237 8.87 -12.42 -19.12
N THR A 238 7.75 -13.11 -18.87
CA THR A 238 7.12 -14.02 -19.83
C THR A 238 6.75 -13.31 -21.13
N GLU A 239 6.21 -12.09 -21.08
CA GLU A 239 5.84 -11.35 -22.29
C GLU A 239 7.06 -10.93 -23.11
N LYS A 240 8.13 -10.44 -22.47
CA LYS A 240 9.37 -10.10 -23.15
C LYS A 240 9.99 -11.33 -23.81
N THR A 241 10.08 -12.44 -23.09
CA THR A 241 10.54 -13.72 -23.65
C THR A 241 9.67 -14.12 -24.83
N ARG A 242 8.33 -14.04 -24.72
CA ARG A 242 7.41 -14.36 -25.82
C ARG A 242 7.62 -13.50 -27.07
N LYS A 243 7.81 -12.18 -26.91
CA LYS A 243 8.06 -11.26 -28.03
C LYS A 243 9.37 -11.61 -28.74
N LEU A 244 10.43 -11.84 -27.98
CA LEU A 244 11.73 -12.25 -28.53
C LEU A 244 11.62 -13.55 -29.33
N VAL A 245 10.90 -14.55 -28.82
CA VAL A 245 10.64 -15.81 -29.56
C VAL A 245 9.86 -15.56 -30.84
N THR A 246 8.84 -14.70 -30.79
CA THR A 246 7.96 -14.45 -31.95
C THR A 246 8.69 -13.69 -33.05
N GLU A 247 9.48 -12.68 -32.69
CA GLU A 247 10.30 -11.90 -33.62
C GLU A 247 11.36 -12.77 -34.30
N GLN A 248 12.00 -13.67 -33.55
CA GLN A 248 12.95 -14.65 -34.09
C GLN A 248 12.29 -15.68 -35.03
N LEU A 249 11.04 -16.07 -34.79
CA LEU A 249 10.31 -16.96 -35.70
C LEU A 249 9.95 -16.27 -37.02
N GLN A 250 9.77 -14.95 -37.02
CA GLN A 250 9.42 -14.17 -38.22
C GLN A 250 10.64 -13.77 -39.04
N SER A 251 11.81 -13.59 -38.43
CA SER A 251 13.01 -13.12 -39.13
C SER A 251 13.65 -14.16 -40.06
N GLY A 252 13.20 -15.43 -40.06
CA GLY A 252 13.71 -16.46 -40.96
C GLY A 252 15.17 -16.86 -40.73
N ASP A 253 15.84 -16.29 -39.74
CA ASP A 253 17.23 -16.56 -39.37
C ASP A 253 17.32 -17.85 -38.55
N ILE A 254 17.29 -18.99 -39.25
CA ILE A 254 17.32 -20.35 -38.69
C ILE A 254 18.52 -20.58 -37.73
N LYS A 255 19.59 -19.78 -37.82
CA LYS A 255 20.79 -19.89 -36.99
C LYS A 255 20.75 -19.20 -35.62
N LYS A 256 19.74 -18.40 -35.29
CA LYS A 256 19.60 -17.76 -33.96
C LYS A 256 18.30 -18.17 -33.25
N ARG A 257 18.15 -19.48 -33.05
CA ARG A 257 17.06 -20.07 -32.24
C ARG A 257 17.44 -20.02 -30.75
N MET A 258 17.09 -18.94 -30.05
CA MET A 258 17.38 -18.82 -28.61
C MET A 258 16.42 -19.58 -27.68
N LEU A 259 15.33 -20.18 -28.17
CA LEU A 259 14.23 -20.65 -27.28
C LEU A 259 13.38 -21.81 -27.82
N GLN A 260 13.87 -22.60 -28.79
CA GLN A 260 13.32 -23.94 -29.09
C GLN A 260 14.32 -25.00 -28.65
N PRO A 261 13.88 -26.18 -28.15
CA PRO A 261 14.80 -27.28 -27.94
C PRO A 261 15.42 -27.58 -29.32
N LEU A 262 16.74 -27.44 -29.42
CA LEU A 262 17.57 -27.75 -30.60
C LEU A 262 17.57 -29.26 -30.86
N ALA A 263 16.40 -29.85 -31.11
CA ALA A 263 16.25 -31.28 -31.27
C ALA A 263 16.86 -31.81 -32.58
N ASN A 264 17.39 -30.95 -33.46
CA ASN A 264 18.09 -31.35 -34.68
C ASN A 264 18.83 -30.14 -35.31
N GLN A 265 20.06 -29.85 -34.89
CA GLN A 265 21.16 -29.54 -35.82
C GLN A 265 22.49 -29.31 -35.09
N ASP A 266 23.49 -30.10 -35.51
CA ASP A 266 24.93 -29.99 -35.36
C ASP A 266 25.56 -30.11 -33.95
N ASN A 267 26.31 -31.20 -33.78
CA ASN A 267 27.02 -31.71 -32.59
C ASN A 267 28.20 -30.83 -32.08
N SER A 268 28.09 -29.50 -32.03
CA SER A 268 29.24 -28.65 -31.60
C SER A 268 29.08 -27.92 -30.27
N LEU A 269 27.93 -28.01 -29.60
CA LEU A 269 27.73 -27.50 -28.24
C LEU A 269 27.22 -28.65 -27.37
N SER A 270 27.83 -28.86 -26.21
CA SER A 270 27.30 -29.83 -25.25
C SER A 270 25.95 -29.30 -24.76
N ASP A 271 24.92 -30.15 -24.66
CA ASP A 271 23.58 -29.78 -24.15
C ASP A 271 23.64 -28.98 -22.83
N LYS A 272 24.70 -29.19 -22.04
CA LYS A 272 24.98 -28.45 -20.80
C LYS A 272 25.34 -26.97 -21.03
N GLU A 273 26.11 -26.65 -22.06
CA GLU A 273 26.57 -25.30 -22.37
C GLU A 273 25.42 -24.42 -22.87
N LEU A 274 24.56 -24.99 -23.71
CA LEU A 274 23.33 -24.32 -24.18
C LEU A 274 22.40 -23.97 -23.01
N GLN A 275 22.16 -24.92 -22.11
CA GLN A 275 21.35 -24.67 -20.91
C GLN A 275 21.96 -23.60 -20.01
N GLN A 276 23.29 -23.54 -19.92
CA GLN A 276 23.99 -22.52 -19.14
C GLN A 276 23.83 -21.12 -19.75
N GLU A 277 23.98 -20.98 -21.07
CA GLU A 277 23.80 -19.69 -21.75
C GLU A 277 22.37 -19.18 -21.64
N GLU A 278 21.38 -20.05 -21.86
CA GLU A 278 19.95 -19.73 -21.69
C GLU A 278 19.66 -19.28 -20.25
N PHE A 279 20.19 -20.01 -19.26
CA PHE A 279 20.06 -19.67 -17.86
C PHE A 279 20.67 -18.30 -17.54
N GLN A 280 21.88 -18.02 -18.04
CA GLN A 280 22.56 -16.74 -17.79
C GLN A 280 21.84 -15.56 -18.45
N LEU A 281 21.32 -15.74 -19.67
CA LEU A 281 20.54 -14.71 -20.34
C LEU A 281 19.26 -14.39 -19.56
N MET A 282 18.52 -15.43 -19.16
CA MET A 282 17.29 -15.28 -18.39
C MET A 282 17.56 -14.60 -17.03
N HIS A 283 18.66 -14.97 -16.36
CA HIS A 283 19.09 -14.33 -15.11
C HIS A 283 19.40 -12.85 -15.28
N ARG A 284 20.11 -12.47 -16.36
CA ARG A 284 20.40 -11.07 -16.67
C ARG A 284 19.13 -10.26 -16.93
N ILE A 285 18.20 -10.79 -17.73
CA ILE A 285 16.91 -10.15 -18.00
C ILE A 285 16.12 -9.96 -16.69
N HIS A 286 16.12 -10.97 -15.82
CA HIS A 286 15.42 -10.94 -14.54
C HIS A 286 16.00 -9.87 -13.61
N LYS A 287 17.34 -9.77 -13.51
CA LYS A 287 18.02 -8.73 -12.69
C LYS A 287 17.66 -7.32 -13.14
N THR A 288 17.71 -7.04 -14.44
CA THR A 288 17.42 -5.70 -14.98
C THR A 288 15.95 -5.33 -14.79
N CYS A 289 15.03 -6.26 -15.01
CA CYS A 289 13.60 -6.03 -14.78
C CYS A 289 13.29 -5.81 -13.28
N ALA A 290 13.87 -6.62 -12.40
CA ALA A 290 13.67 -6.50 -10.96
C ALA A 290 14.12 -5.14 -10.43
N TRP A 291 15.25 -4.62 -10.90
CA TRP A 291 15.73 -3.28 -10.52
C TRP A 291 14.76 -2.18 -10.97
N GLN A 292 14.32 -2.19 -12.23
CA GLN A 292 13.39 -1.18 -12.75
C GLN A 292 12.06 -1.14 -12.01
N LEU A 293 11.49 -2.31 -11.68
CA LEU A 293 10.24 -2.36 -10.93
C LEU A 293 10.41 -1.87 -9.48
N ARG A 294 11.56 -2.14 -8.83
CA ARG A 294 11.84 -1.61 -7.48
C ARG A 294 11.90 -0.08 -7.47
N TRP A 295 12.62 0.53 -8.42
CA TRP A 295 12.67 1.98 -8.54
C TRP A 295 11.33 2.60 -8.90
N LEU A 296 10.57 1.98 -9.80
CA LEU A 296 9.22 2.43 -10.12
C LEU A 296 8.30 2.36 -8.88
N SER A 297 8.39 1.27 -8.10
CA SER A 297 7.66 1.13 -6.84
C SER A 297 8.05 2.20 -5.83
N LEU A 298 9.35 2.52 -5.72
CA LEU A 298 9.85 3.59 -4.87
C LEU A 298 9.31 4.96 -5.31
N LEU A 299 9.32 5.27 -6.61
CA LEU A 299 8.78 6.52 -7.12
C LEU A 299 7.26 6.64 -6.90
N ILE A 300 6.50 5.58 -7.16
CA ILE A 300 5.05 5.57 -6.95
C ILE A 300 4.72 5.76 -5.47
N SER A 301 5.42 5.05 -4.58
CA SER A 301 5.21 5.17 -3.13
C SER A 301 5.63 6.53 -2.58
N ALA A 302 6.75 7.08 -3.05
CA ALA A 302 7.19 8.44 -2.69
C ALA A 302 6.20 9.50 -3.18
N PHE A 303 5.65 9.34 -4.39
CA PHE A 303 4.64 10.24 -4.92
C PHE A 303 3.32 10.15 -4.13
N ALA A 304 2.86 8.94 -3.81
CA ALA A 304 1.68 8.75 -2.96
C ALA A 304 1.86 9.36 -1.56
N TRP A 305 3.05 9.18 -0.98
CA TRP A 305 3.42 9.78 0.30
C TRP A 305 3.44 11.32 0.23
N ALA A 306 4.02 11.89 -0.82
CA ALA A 306 4.05 13.33 -1.04
C ALA A 306 2.64 13.92 -1.26
N ILE A 307 1.75 13.19 -1.94
CA ILE A 307 0.33 13.59 -2.06
C ILE A 307 -0.33 13.63 -0.69
N LEU A 308 -0.18 12.58 0.12
CA LEU A 308 -0.78 12.56 1.46
C LEU A 308 -0.24 13.67 2.34
N TRP A 309 1.05 13.99 2.22
CA TRP A 309 1.64 15.12 2.93
C TRP A 309 1.08 16.45 2.44
N LEU A 310 1.22 16.79 1.16
CA LEU A 310 0.89 18.11 0.62
C LEU A 310 -0.63 18.37 0.60
N VAL A 311 -1.42 17.40 0.12
CA VAL A 311 -2.89 17.53 0.07
C VAL A 311 -3.47 17.47 1.48
N GLY A 312 -2.93 16.62 2.36
CA GLY A 312 -3.30 16.60 3.78
C GLY A 312 -3.05 17.94 4.46
N SER A 313 -1.92 18.57 4.16
CA SER A 313 -1.57 19.91 4.68
C SER A 313 -2.56 20.99 4.24
N VAL A 314 -3.02 20.95 2.98
CA VAL A 314 -4.07 21.87 2.52
C VAL A 314 -5.36 21.66 3.31
N ALA A 315 -5.76 20.41 3.57
CA ALA A 315 -6.95 20.13 4.36
C ALA A 315 -6.82 20.64 5.81
N PHE A 316 -5.68 20.39 6.48
CA PHE A 316 -5.46 20.93 7.83
C PHE A 316 -5.42 22.46 7.86
N TRP A 317 -4.86 23.10 6.83
CA TRP A 317 -4.87 24.55 6.68
C TRP A 317 -6.30 25.11 6.56
N LEU A 318 -7.16 24.45 5.78
CA LEU A 318 -8.57 24.82 5.67
C LEU A 318 -9.35 24.56 6.95
N ALA A 319 -8.98 23.52 7.71
CA ALA A 319 -9.65 23.15 8.95
C ALA A 319 -9.38 24.14 10.09
N GLU A 320 -8.14 24.63 10.19
CA GLU A 320 -7.69 25.48 11.30
C GLU A 320 -7.42 26.94 10.85
N ARG A 321 -8.05 27.35 9.74
CA ARG A 321 -7.93 28.71 9.21
C ARG A 321 -8.44 29.76 10.20
N ASP A 322 -9.55 29.45 10.89
CA ASP A 322 -10.14 30.33 11.91
C ASP A 322 -9.28 30.42 13.17
N ALA A 323 -8.45 29.40 13.43
CA ALA A 323 -7.45 29.38 14.50
C ALA A 323 -6.13 30.10 14.11
N GLY A 324 -6.05 30.65 12.89
CA GLY A 324 -4.90 31.42 12.42
C GLY A 324 -3.74 30.58 11.89
N TRP A 325 -3.94 29.30 11.55
CA TRP A 325 -2.87 28.47 11.01
C TRP A 325 -2.40 28.98 9.65
N THR A 326 -1.07 29.11 9.50
CA THR A 326 -0.46 29.30 8.19
C THR A 326 -0.36 27.96 7.45
N TYR A 327 -0.28 27.99 6.12
CA TYR A 327 -0.06 26.76 5.35
C TYR A 327 1.22 26.03 5.77
N PHE A 328 2.28 26.77 6.15
CA PHE A 328 3.52 26.17 6.63
C PHE A 328 3.33 25.46 7.98
N THR A 329 2.53 26.02 8.89
CA THR A 329 2.17 25.36 10.16
C THR A 329 1.44 24.04 9.89
N SER A 330 0.50 24.02 8.93
CA SER A 330 -0.19 22.80 8.51
C SER A 330 0.73 21.79 7.83
N LEU A 331 1.70 22.27 7.03
CA LEU A 331 2.74 21.44 6.40
C LEU A 331 3.63 20.77 7.43
N TYR A 332 4.07 21.53 8.43
CA TYR A 332 4.87 21.06 9.56
C TYR A 332 4.08 20.04 10.40
N PHE A 333 2.84 20.37 10.77
CA PHE A 333 1.95 19.48 11.51
C PHE A 333 1.75 18.15 10.77
N ALA A 334 1.43 18.20 9.48
CA ALA A 334 1.26 16.99 8.67
C ALA A 334 2.55 16.18 8.59
N TYR A 335 3.72 16.82 8.40
CA TYR A 335 5.01 16.13 8.31
C TYR A 335 5.38 15.39 9.60
N VAL A 336 5.29 16.08 10.75
CA VAL A 336 5.63 15.55 12.07
C VAL A 336 4.72 14.36 12.43
N ASN A 337 3.44 14.43 12.08
CA ASN A 337 2.49 13.34 12.32
C ASN A 337 2.58 12.21 11.30
N LEU A 338 2.95 12.51 10.05
CA LEU A 338 3.16 11.50 9.00
C LEU A 338 4.38 10.62 9.28
N LEU A 339 5.38 11.18 9.97
CA LEU A 339 6.58 10.49 10.44
C LEU A 339 6.49 9.98 11.89
N THR A 340 5.30 10.07 12.49
CA THR A 340 5.05 9.61 13.87
C THR A 340 6.02 10.19 14.91
N ILE A 341 6.42 11.46 14.74
CA ILE A 341 7.29 12.19 15.67
C ILE A 341 6.45 12.83 16.79
N GLY A 342 5.35 13.50 16.40
CA GLY A 342 4.32 14.03 17.31
C GLY A 342 4.81 14.93 18.44
N TYR A 343 5.51 16.03 18.14
CA TYR A 343 6.05 16.94 19.17
C TYR A 343 5.01 17.55 20.14
N GLY A 344 3.75 17.65 19.74
CA GLY A 344 2.69 18.18 20.61
C GLY A 344 2.61 19.70 20.69
N ASP A 345 3.42 20.42 19.91
CA ASP A 345 3.48 21.87 19.87
C ASP A 345 2.32 22.52 19.09
N VAL A 346 1.82 21.81 18.07
CA VAL A 346 0.67 22.20 17.26
C VAL A 346 -0.41 21.13 17.38
N VAL A 347 -1.61 21.53 17.84
CA VAL A 347 -2.72 20.62 18.16
C VAL A 347 -4.00 21.05 17.45
N LEU A 348 -4.78 20.08 16.97
CA LEU A 348 -6.05 20.31 16.29
C LEU A 348 -7.14 20.79 17.25
N GLY A 349 -7.92 21.78 16.82
CA GLY A 349 -9.03 22.33 17.57
C GLY A 349 -10.28 21.46 17.55
N GLN A 350 -11.44 22.05 17.88
CA GLN A 350 -12.75 21.41 17.71
C GLN A 350 -13.33 21.56 16.29
N SER A 351 -12.48 21.87 15.31
CA SER A 351 -12.82 21.90 13.90
C SER A 351 -12.99 20.50 13.32
N TRP A 352 -13.37 20.41 12.04
CA TRP A 352 -13.39 19.15 11.28
C TRP A 352 -12.00 18.51 11.09
N GLY A 353 -10.93 19.19 11.53
CA GLY A 353 -9.55 18.72 11.49
C GLY A 353 -9.32 17.43 12.29
N LYS A 354 -9.92 17.26 13.47
CA LYS A 354 -9.80 16.03 14.28
C LYS A 354 -10.38 14.79 13.57
N PRO A 355 -11.65 14.80 13.10
CA PRO A 355 -12.19 13.70 12.29
C PRO A 355 -11.39 13.45 11.00
N PHE A 356 -10.96 14.51 10.31
CA PHE A 356 -10.14 14.38 9.11
C PHE A 356 -8.78 13.72 9.41
N PHE A 357 -8.15 14.06 10.54
CA PHE A 357 -6.91 13.43 10.97
C PHE A 357 -7.08 11.91 11.10
N VAL A 358 -8.12 11.44 11.79
CA VAL A 358 -8.39 10.00 11.94
C VAL A 358 -8.58 9.31 10.59
N LEU A 359 -9.23 9.94 9.61
CA LEU A 359 -9.33 9.38 8.26
C LEU A 359 -7.97 9.38 7.54
N TRP A 360 -7.26 10.50 7.58
CA TRP A 360 -6.01 10.70 6.88
C TRP A 360 -4.90 9.79 7.43
N SER A 361 -4.81 9.65 8.76
CA SER A 361 -3.80 8.88 9.47
C SER A 361 -3.85 7.38 9.13
N LEU A 362 -5.07 6.84 8.99
CA LEU A 362 -5.32 5.45 8.56
C LEU A 362 -4.86 5.14 7.13
N LEU A 363 -4.70 6.15 6.29
CA LEU A 363 -4.11 6.03 4.94
C LEU A 363 -2.62 6.35 4.94
N ALA A 364 -2.21 7.30 5.78
CA ALA A 364 -0.84 7.75 5.96
C ALA A 364 0.08 6.61 6.40
N VAL A 365 -0.29 5.89 7.46
CA VAL A 365 0.59 4.86 8.07
C VAL A 365 0.93 3.71 7.11
N PRO A 366 -0.04 3.11 6.39
CA PRO A 366 0.25 2.18 5.31
C PRO A 366 1.20 2.73 4.25
N THR A 367 0.99 3.99 3.84
CA THR A 367 1.75 4.61 2.76
C THR A 367 3.18 4.93 3.19
N THR A 368 3.38 5.47 4.39
CA THR A 368 4.70 5.67 5.00
C THR A 368 5.45 4.35 5.14
N THR A 369 4.77 3.26 5.54
CA THR A 369 5.45 1.96 5.62
C THR A 369 5.85 1.43 4.26
N ILE A 370 4.98 1.56 3.24
CA ILE A 370 5.32 1.15 1.88
C ILE A 370 6.53 1.92 1.36
N LEU A 371 6.61 3.22 1.64
CA LEU A 371 7.77 4.05 1.31
C LEU A 371 9.03 3.58 2.04
N ILE A 372 8.97 3.39 3.36
CA ILE A 372 10.10 2.91 4.18
C ILE A 372 10.58 1.54 3.67
N SER A 373 9.68 0.61 3.37
CA SER A 373 10.05 -0.72 2.84
C SER A 373 10.72 -0.60 1.47
N SER A 374 10.16 0.22 0.57
CA SER A 374 10.71 0.42 -0.78
C SER A 374 12.08 1.11 -0.72
N MET A 375 12.25 2.05 0.22
CA MET A 375 13.51 2.71 0.49
C MET A 375 14.52 1.72 1.07
N GLY A 376 14.15 0.91 2.08
CA GLY A 376 15.02 -0.11 2.66
C GLY A 376 15.56 -1.08 1.62
N ASP A 377 14.70 -1.64 0.76
CA ASP A 377 15.12 -2.64 -0.24
C ASP A 377 16.00 -2.05 -1.36
N THR A 378 15.95 -0.73 -1.59
CA THR A 378 16.65 -0.05 -2.69
C THR A 378 17.89 0.70 -2.20
N VAL A 379 17.74 1.47 -1.13
CA VAL A 379 18.72 2.39 -0.58
C VAL A 379 19.71 1.67 0.34
N ALA A 380 19.32 0.59 1.03
CA ALA A 380 20.28 -0.17 1.83
C ALA A 380 21.42 -0.74 0.99
N LYS A 381 21.14 -1.16 -0.26
CA LYS A 381 22.18 -1.60 -1.20
C LYS A 381 23.12 -0.45 -1.57
N LEU A 382 22.57 0.73 -1.84
CA LEU A 382 23.38 1.93 -2.14
C LEU A 382 24.27 2.32 -0.96
N PHE A 383 23.73 2.30 0.28
CA PHE A 383 24.52 2.56 1.48
C PHE A 383 25.59 1.49 1.70
N HIS A 384 25.28 0.22 1.46
CA HIS A 384 26.27 -0.86 1.55
C HIS A 384 27.41 -0.65 0.54
N ASP A 385 27.08 -0.40 -0.73
CA ASP A 385 28.06 -0.15 -1.79
C ASP A 385 28.89 1.13 -1.49
N ALA A 386 28.25 2.18 -0.97
CA ALA A 386 28.92 3.41 -0.55
C ALA A 386 29.81 3.21 0.68
N THR A 387 29.41 2.35 1.62
CA THR A 387 30.19 2.01 2.81
C THR A 387 31.42 1.19 2.42
N ILE A 388 31.28 0.24 1.49
CA ILE A 388 32.43 -0.49 0.92
C ILE A 388 33.35 0.48 0.22
N PHE A 389 32.82 1.37 -0.62
CA PHE A 389 33.62 2.40 -1.29
C PHE A 389 34.37 3.31 -0.30
N ALA A 390 33.69 3.75 0.76
CA ALA A 390 34.30 4.56 1.83
C ALA A 390 35.35 3.75 2.60
N GLY A 391 35.06 2.49 2.91
CA GLY A 391 35.97 1.53 3.54
C GLY A 391 37.24 1.35 2.69
N ASP A 392 37.10 1.08 1.40
CA ASP A 392 38.19 0.95 0.43
C ASP A 392 39.01 2.25 0.28
N LEU A 393 38.37 3.41 0.41
CA LEU A 393 39.05 4.72 0.43
C LEU A 393 39.88 4.91 1.70
N THR A 394 39.39 4.44 2.85
CA THR A 394 40.01 4.65 4.17
C THR A 394 40.99 3.55 4.59
N LEU A 395 40.80 2.29 4.18
CA LEU A 395 41.55 1.12 4.67
C LEU A 395 42.66 0.65 3.73
N PHE A 396 42.58 0.93 2.42
CA PHE A 396 43.60 0.51 1.45
C PHE A 396 44.00 1.64 0.48
N PRO A 397 45.03 2.44 0.79
CA PRO A 397 45.62 3.36 -0.17
C PRO A 397 46.46 2.57 -1.19
N HIS A 398 45.83 1.94 -2.17
CA HIS A 398 46.51 1.39 -3.35
C HIS A 398 46.52 2.40 -4.52
N GLU A 399 47.50 2.28 -5.44
CA GLU A 399 48.03 3.31 -6.36
C GLU A 399 47.04 3.96 -7.36
N THR A 400 45.78 3.53 -7.44
CA THR A 400 44.79 4.16 -8.35
C THR A 400 44.13 5.37 -7.70
N GLY A 401 44.32 6.54 -8.31
CA GLY A 401 43.85 7.84 -7.79
C GLY A 401 42.33 7.92 -7.57
N ILE A 402 41.95 8.65 -6.51
CA ILE A 402 40.57 8.83 -6.00
C ILE A 402 39.57 9.23 -7.11
N LYS A 403 40.01 10.04 -8.08
CA LYS A 403 39.18 10.48 -9.22
C LYS A 403 38.70 9.32 -10.08
N ASN A 404 39.55 8.33 -10.37
CA ASN A 404 39.18 7.19 -11.23
C ASN A 404 38.20 6.24 -10.53
N ARG A 405 38.26 6.14 -9.20
CA ARG A 405 37.30 5.34 -8.40
C ARG A 405 35.97 6.03 -8.21
N LEU A 406 35.98 7.35 -7.96
CA LEU A 406 34.74 8.12 -7.92
C LEU A 406 34.06 8.09 -9.30
N PHE A 407 34.85 8.21 -10.37
CA PHE A 407 34.35 8.08 -11.73
C PHE A 407 33.82 6.67 -12.00
N SER A 408 34.48 5.58 -11.59
CA SER A 408 33.96 4.22 -11.79
C SER A 408 32.71 3.92 -10.95
N PHE A 409 32.60 4.45 -9.74
CA PHE A 409 31.40 4.36 -8.90
C PHE A 409 30.23 5.14 -9.53
N ILE A 410 30.45 6.42 -9.87
CA ILE A 410 29.43 7.25 -10.53
C ILE A 410 29.07 6.66 -11.89
N HIS A 411 30.04 6.17 -12.67
CA HIS A 411 29.81 5.51 -13.95
C HIS A 411 29.00 4.23 -13.77
N GLY A 412 29.35 3.35 -12.83
CA GLY A 412 28.56 2.14 -12.55
C GLY A 412 27.12 2.46 -12.11
N MET A 413 26.94 3.55 -11.36
CA MET A 413 25.62 4.02 -10.93
C MET A 413 24.83 4.66 -12.09
N VAL A 414 25.49 5.47 -12.91
CA VAL A 414 24.91 6.11 -14.12
C VAL A 414 24.61 5.08 -15.19
N GLU A 415 25.46 4.08 -15.39
CA GLU A 415 25.30 3.00 -16.37
C GLU A 415 24.16 2.05 -15.96
N SER A 416 24.02 1.79 -14.64
CA SER A 416 22.84 1.15 -14.05
C SER A 416 21.54 1.96 -14.28
N LEU A 417 21.62 3.29 -14.26
CA LEU A 417 20.49 4.19 -14.59
C LEU A 417 20.27 4.34 -16.11
N ARG A 418 21.32 4.18 -16.93
CA ARG A 418 21.36 4.43 -18.39
C ARG A 418 20.95 3.22 -19.22
N HIS A 419 20.74 2.03 -18.65
CA HIS A 419 20.03 0.91 -19.31
C HIS A 419 18.52 1.17 -19.57
N ARG A 420 18.15 2.46 -19.65
CA ARG A 420 16.93 3.02 -20.18
C ARG A 420 17.09 3.17 -21.70
N GLY A 421 16.91 2.08 -22.44
CA GLY A 421 16.49 2.16 -23.85
C GLY A 421 17.53 2.10 -24.97
N ARG A 422 18.76 1.65 -24.75
CA ARG A 422 19.69 1.35 -25.87
C ARG A 422 20.36 -0.01 -25.67
N HIS A 423 19.86 -1.01 -26.40
CA HIS A 423 20.63 -1.90 -27.28
C HIS A 423 19.65 -2.94 -27.87
N THR A 424 18.83 -2.46 -28.80
CA THR A 424 18.28 -3.25 -29.91
C THR A 424 19.19 -3.17 -31.15
N GLU A 425 20.32 -2.46 -31.06
CA GLU A 425 21.31 -2.35 -32.13
C GLU A 425 22.69 -2.53 -31.52
N TYR A 426 23.31 -3.68 -31.79
CA TYR A 426 24.71 -3.81 -32.20
C TYR A 426 24.87 -5.26 -32.70
N ILE A 427 24.40 -5.47 -33.92
CA ILE A 427 24.94 -6.52 -34.78
C ILE A 427 25.96 -5.78 -35.65
N SER A 428 27.25 -5.92 -35.33
CA SER A 428 28.29 -5.76 -36.34
C SER A 428 29.12 -7.04 -36.32
N GLY A 429 29.00 -7.82 -37.39
CA GLY A 429 29.84 -8.98 -37.61
C GLY A 429 31.29 -8.53 -37.75
N GLN A 430 32.15 -9.09 -36.90
CA GLN A 430 33.53 -9.35 -37.25
C GLN A 430 33.90 -10.76 -36.75
N PRO A 431 34.59 -11.57 -37.56
CA PRO A 431 35.11 -12.84 -37.11
C PRO A 431 36.24 -12.58 -36.12
N ILE A 432 36.21 -13.25 -34.97
CA ILE A 432 37.33 -13.25 -34.04
C ILE A 432 38.42 -14.11 -34.68
N SER A 433 39.43 -13.45 -35.23
CA SER A 433 40.70 -14.06 -35.62
C SER A 433 41.47 -14.50 -34.39
N ASP A 434 42.08 -15.68 -34.50
CA ASP A 434 42.93 -16.36 -33.54
C ASP A 434 43.90 -15.44 -32.77
N HIS A 435 43.92 -15.56 -31.44
CA HIS A 435 45.17 -15.68 -30.68
C HIS A 435 44.92 -16.29 -29.28
N PRO A 436 45.87 -17.07 -28.74
CA PRO A 436 45.64 -17.96 -27.61
C PRO A 436 46.00 -17.27 -26.29
N HIS A 437 45.08 -17.22 -25.33
CA HIS A 437 45.44 -17.02 -23.93
C HIS A 437 44.78 -18.07 -23.03
N THR A 438 45.67 -18.91 -22.53
CA THR A 438 45.57 -19.94 -21.51
C THR A 438 44.75 -19.49 -20.31
N TYR A 439 43.62 -20.16 -20.06
CA TYR A 439 43.00 -20.16 -18.74
C TYR A 439 43.37 -21.46 -18.02
N HIS A 440 44.13 -21.31 -16.95
CA HIS A 440 44.35 -22.36 -15.97
C HIS A 440 43.02 -22.85 -15.41
N SER A 441 42.85 -24.16 -15.41
CA SER A 441 41.89 -24.92 -14.63
C SER A 441 41.96 -24.52 -13.15
N ALA A 442 40.94 -23.80 -12.67
CA ALA A 442 40.67 -23.69 -11.24
C ALA A 442 39.51 -24.63 -10.89
N SER A 443 39.86 -25.69 -10.17
CA SER A 443 39.02 -26.79 -9.73
C SER A 443 37.82 -26.31 -8.90
N MET A 444 36.68 -26.97 -9.13
CA MET A 444 35.36 -26.69 -8.59
C MET A 444 35.19 -27.17 -7.13
N GLU A 445 36.20 -26.98 -6.27
CA GLU A 445 36.27 -27.68 -4.96
C GLU A 445 36.24 -26.77 -3.71
N ASN A 446 36.16 -25.44 -3.84
CA ASN A 446 36.15 -24.53 -2.68
C ASN A 446 34.96 -23.56 -2.65
N LEU A 447 33.75 -24.09 -2.74
CA LEU A 447 32.52 -23.37 -2.37
C LEU A 447 31.74 -24.19 -1.34
N THR A 448 32.20 -24.17 -0.08
CA THR A 448 31.35 -24.50 1.07
C THR A 448 30.48 -23.27 1.42
N PRO A 449 29.13 -23.36 1.38
CA PRO A 449 28.27 -22.22 1.70
C PRO A 449 27.85 -22.23 3.18
N GLN A 450 27.98 -21.06 3.82
CA GLN A 450 27.30 -20.73 5.07
C GLN A 450 25.84 -20.34 4.74
N HIS A 451 24.86 -20.96 5.43
CA HIS A 451 23.40 -20.77 5.37
C HIS A 451 22.59 -21.74 4.46
N PRO A 452 22.04 -22.84 5.03
CA PRO A 452 21.25 -23.85 4.31
C PRO A 452 19.78 -23.47 4.01
N GLU A 453 19.27 -22.33 4.50
CA GLU A 453 17.84 -22.00 4.38
C GLU A 453 17.41 -21.36 3.03
N TYR A 454 18.36 -20.88 2.23
CA TYR A 454 18.06 -20.27 0.92
C TYR A 454 18.02 -21.26 -0.25
N GLN A 455 18.50 -22.49 -0.03
CA GLN A 455 18.56 -23.51 -1.07
C GLN A 455 17.20 -24.15 -1.35
N ASP A 456 16.34 -24.31 -0.34
CA ASP A 456 15.17 -25.19 -0.48
C ASP A 456 14.03 -24.58 -1.34
N GLY A 457 13.96 -23.24 -1.42
CA GLY A 457 13.05 -22.54 -2.33
C GLY A 457 13.59 -22.42 -3.75
N ALA A 458 14.86 -22.04 -3.89
CA ALA A 458 15.49 -21.83 -5.20
C ALA A 458 15.77 -23.14 -5.94
N LEU A 459 16.11 -24.22 -5.24
CA LEU A 459 16.26 -25.56 -5.83
C LEU A 459 14.91 -26.20 -6.16
N ARG A 460 13.85 -25.94 -5.37
CA ARG A 460 12.47 -26.34 -5.74
C ARG A 460 11.99 -25.62 -6.99
N ASP A 461 12.26 -24.32 -7.09
CA ASP A 461 11.89 -23.52 -8.27
C ASP A 461 12.71 -23.94 -9.50
N ALA A 462 14.02 -24.17 -9.37
CA ALA A 462 14.89 -24.65 -10.44
C ALA A 462 14.55 -26.08 -10.91
N ALA A 463 14.13 -26.98 -10.00
CA ALA A 463 13.72 -28.34 -10.34
C ALA A 463 12.35 -28.42 -11.04
N LEU A 464 11.51 -27.38 -10.91
CA LEU A 464 10.20 -27.30 -11.58
C LEU A 464 10.29 -26.67 -12.98
N PHE A 465 11.37 -25.96 -13.30
CA PHE A 465 11.56 -25.25 -14.57
C PHE A 465 11.48 -26.14 -15.83
N PRO A 466 12.06 -27.36 -15.88
CA PRO A 466 11.94 -28.25 -17.04
C PRO A 466 10.51 -28.79 -17.27
N ARG A 467 9.65 -28.78 -16.23
CA ARG A 467 8.28 -29.33 -16.31
C ARG A 467 7.26 -28.37 -16.92
N TYR A 468 7.56 -27.06 -16.99
CA TYR A 468 6.63 -26.06 -17.54
C TYR A 468 6.81 -25.78 -19.03
N LEU A 469 7.98 -26.09 -19.59
CA LEU A 469 8.26 -25.95 -21.03
C LEU A 469 7.29 -26.76 -21.94
N PRO A 470 6.92 -28.00 -21.61
CA PRO A 470 5.94 -28.76 -22.40
C PRO A 470 4.50 -28.25 -22.25
N GLN A 471 4.14 -27.66 -21.11
CA GLN A 471 2.77 -27.15 -20.87
C GLN A 471 2.48 -25.85 -21.63
N MET A 472 3.50 -25.06 -21.95
CA MET A 472 3.35 -23.87 -22.82
C MET A 472 3.06 -24.22 -24.29
N ARG A 473 3.31 -25.47 -24.72
CA ARG A 473 3.13 -25.93 -26.10
C ARG A 473 1.66 -26.14 -26.49
N ASN A 474 0.76 -26.32 -25.53
CA ASN A 474 -0.64 -26.71 -25.77
C ASN A 474 -1.67 -25.59 -25.54
N TYR A 475 -1.26 -24.33 -25.36
CA TYR A 475 -2.20 -23.22 -25.30
C TYR A 475 -2.61 -22.78 -26.71
N PRO A 476 -3.91 -22.89 -27.11
CA PRO A 476 -4.34 -22.47 -28.42
C PRO A 476 -4.17 -20.95 -28.59
N MET A 477 -3.56 -20.57 -29.72
CA MET A 477 -3.44 -19.21 -30.22
C MET A 477 -4.82 -18.52 -30.26
N ARG A 478 -5.19 -17.77 -29.22
CA ARG A 478 -6.28 -16.78 -29.35
C ARG A 478 -5.74 -15.59 -30.13
N LYS A 479 -6.20 -15.47 -31.38
CA LYS A 479 -6.04 -14.29 -32.23
C LYS A 479 -6.64 -13.07 -31.52
N GLY A 480 -5.85 -12.00 -31.47
CA GLY A 480 -6.31 -10.63 -31.23
C GLY A 480 -6.52 -10.25 -29.76
N LEU A 481 -5.49 -9.69 -29.13
CA LEU A 481 -5.69 -8.60 -28.18
C LEU A 481 -4.74 -7.47 -28.55
N ALA A 482 -5.34 -6.41 -29.08
CA ALA A 482 -4.73 -5.11 -29.18
C ALA A 482 -4.36 -4.62 -27.78
N VAL A 483 -3.17 -4.02 -27.70
CA VAL A 483 -2.69 -3.03 -26.73
C VAL A 483 -3.74 -2.65 -25.67
N TYR A 484 -3.49 -2.99 -24.40
CA TYR A 484 -3.62 -2.13 -23.20
C TYR A 484 -2.99 -2.80 -21.98
#